data_AF-T0QTR3-F1
#
_entry.id   AF-T0QTR3-F1
#
_cell.length_a   1.000
_cell.length_b   1.000
_cell.length_c   1.000
_cell.angle_alpha   90.00
_cell.angle_beta   90.00
_cell.angle_gamma   90.00
#
_symmetry.space_group_name_H-M   'P 1'
#
loop_
_entity.id
_entity.type
_entity.pdbx_description
1 polymer ?
#
loop_
_entity_poly.entity_id
_entity_poly.type
_entity_poly.pdbx_seq_one_letter_code
_entity_poly.pdbx_strand_id
1 'polypeptide(L)'
;MVDSPTLHDRCAALQASVAALDETTSDALCKLVDELSAIASDVATKEEALRLHEAALREREARLDAKLELLAELKADNHRHETDADTAVDQLPTHAKTITLNVGGTLFTTARETLLRIPGSYFDAMLSCDHWLPNEKGEYFLDLDASTFARVIKYLRTGTLNLSGLSNTDEDELREMLDYLQIEWPLPAPSAPPVPVETPRLQWDPLHCTETITLENDFMVANTKAVRANGMVLASMPATTFGVLVRLGSNVEVGFLPLHKFACVQDPRKTPPGWFFRCTNGTVRSHTEPREIPVIAAKLMNLIFLQVTWHKDQERISFAVDGVPLAAGLHNVPKDVALYPCLRFDSSWATVKLLPV
;
A
#
# COMPACT_ATOMS: atom_id res chain seq x y z
N MET A 1 -32.31 31.45 -58.25
CA MET A 1 -33.51 30.71 -57.83
C MET A 1 -33.15 29.24 -57.94
N VAL A 2 -33.01 28.56 -56.80
CA VAL A 2 -32.76 27.11 -56.77
C VAL A 2 -34.11 26.49 -56.46
N ASP A 3 -34.70 25.82 -57.45
CA ASP A 3 -35.99 25.15 -57.30
C ASP A 3 -35.89 24.13 -56.17
N SER A 4 -36.68 24.34 -55.13
CA SER A 4 -36.80 23.38 -54.03
C SER A 4 -37.58 22.18 -54.55
N PRO A 5 -37.09 20.94 -54.36
CA PRO A 5 -37.78 19.75 -54.86
C PRO A 5 -39.18 19.67 -54.29
N THR A 6 -40.15 19.33 -55.13
CA THR A 6 -41.55 19.26 -54.71
C THR A 6 -41.72 18.12 -53.68
N LEU A 7 -42.76 18.20 -52.87
CA LEU A 7 -43.03 17.19 -51.82
C LEU A 7 -43.16 15.77 -52.42
N HIS A 8 -43.61 15.70 -53.67
CA HIS A 8 -43.67 14.48 -54.47
C HIS A 8 -42.28 13.91 -54.77
N ASP A 9 -41.33 14.75 -55.19
CA ASP A 9 -39.94 14.33 -55.50
C ASP A 9 -39.20 13.83 -54.25
N ARG A 10 -39.47 14.44 -53.09
CA ARG A 10 -38.88 14.02 -51.81
C ARG A 10 -39.48 12.69 -51.33
N CYS A 11 -40.78 12.48 -51.51
CA CYS A 11 -41.42 11.19 -51.24
C CYS A 11 -40.92 10.10 -52.18
N ALA A 12 -40.73 10.40 -53.46
CA ALA A 12 -40.18 9.45 -54.43
C ALA A 12 -38.72 9.07 -54.11
N ALA A 13 -37.89 10.02 -53.70
CA ALA A 13 -36.51 9.75 -53.28
C ALA A 13 -36.45 8.91 -51.99
N LEU A 14 -37.36 9.17 -51.04
CA LEU A 14 -37.46 8.37 -49.81
C LEU A 14 -37.98 6.96 -50.11
N GLN A 15 -38.99 6.81 -50.97
CA GLN A 15 -39.49 5.51 -51.42
C GLN A 15 -38.43 4.71 -52.20
N ALA A 16 -37.63 5.38 -53.04
CA ALA A 16 -36.52 4.73 -53.74
C ALA A 16 -35.41 4.28 -52.77
N SER A 17 -35.15 5.05 -51.72
CA SER A 17 -34.17 4.71 -50.68
C SER A 17 -34.65 3.56 -49.79
N VAL A 18 -35.97 3.51 -49.51
CA VAL A 18 -36.62 2.42 -48.77
C VAL A 18 -36.71 1.15 -49.63
N ALA A 19 -36.96 1.27 -50.95
CA ALA A 19 -36.97 0.15 -51.88
C ALA A 19 -35.55 -0.40 -52.19
N ALA A 20 -34.50 0.37 -51.90
CA ALA A 20 -33.10 -0.04 -52.03
C ALA A 20 -32.55 -0.75 -50.77
N LEU A 21 -33.31 -0.77 -49.67
CA LEU A 21 -33.02 -1.59 -48.51
C LEU A 21 -33.46 -3.03 -48.82
N ASP A 22 -32.50 -3.95 -48.93
CA ASP A 22 -32.77 -5.39 -49.06
C ASP A 22 -33.45 -5.92 -47.78
N GLU A 23 -34.24 -7.00 -47.87
CA GLU A 23 -34.92 -7.64 -46.73
C GLU A 23 -33.92 -7.95 -45.60
N THR A 24 -32.67 -8.28 -45.95
CA THR A 24 -31.56 -8.51 -45.02
C THR A 24 -31.18 -7.27 -44.19
N THR A 25 -31.29 -6.06 -44.74
CA THR A 25 -31.00 -4.79 -44.04
C THR A 25 -32.14 -4.36 -43.13
N SER A 26 -33.39 -4.66 -43.51
CA SER A 26 -34.57 -4.48 -42.65
C SER A 26 -34.50 -5.38 -41.42
N ASP A 27 -34.15 -6.66 -41.61
CA ASP A 27 -33.98 -7.63 -40.52
C ASP A 27 -32.86 -7.24 -39.55
N ALA A 28 -31.74 -6.71 -40.06
CA ALA A 28 -30.65 -6.22 -39.21
C ALA A 28 -31.07 -5.00 -38.37
N LEU A 29 -31.89 -4.12 -38.93
CA LEU A 29 -32.42 -2.94 -38.23
C LEU A 29 -33.43 -3.34 -37.14
N CYS A 30 -34.32 -4.29 -37.43
CA CYS A 30 -35.24 -4.85 -36.43
C CYS A 30 -34.47 -5.49 -35.26
N LYS A 31 -33.43 -6.29 -35.54
CA LYS A 31 -32.57 -6.87 -34.50
C LYS A 31 -31.90 -5.81 -33.62
N LEU A 32 -31.42 -4.72 -34.22
CA LEU A 32 -30.81 -3.62 -33.46
C LEU A 32 -31.85 -2.90 -32.56
N VAL A 33 -33.07 -2.69 -33.06
CA VAL A 33 -34.16 -2.10 -32.28
C VAL A 33 -34.55 -3.02 -31.11
N ASP A 34 -34.61 -4.32 -31.34
CA ASP A 34 -34.89 -5.31 -30.30
C ASP A 34 -33.78 -5.32 -29.25
N GLU A 35 -32.50 -5.31 -29.65
CA GLU A 35 -31.35 -5.21 -28.74
C GLU A 35 -31.36 -3.92 -27.92
N LEU A 36 -31.64 -2.77 -28.55
CA LEU A 36 -31.76 -1.49 -27.86
C LEU A 36 -32.93 -1.49 -26.86
N SER A 37 -34.06 -2.12 -27.21
CA SER A 37 -35.20 -2.25 -26.30
C SER A 37 -34.87 -3.15 -25.11
N ALA A 38 -34.11 -4.23 -25.32
CA ALA A 38 -33.64 -5.12 -24.26
C ALA A 38 -32.66 -4.41 -23.32
N ILE A 39 -31.72 -3.62 -23.86
CA ILE A 39 -30.79 -2.80 -23.07
C ILE A 39 -31.56 -1.75 -22.27
N ALA A 40 -32.54 -1.07 -22.86
CA ALA A 40 -33.36 -0.08 -22.16
C ALA A 40 -34.12 -0.71 -20.98
N SER A 41 -34.64 -1.93 -21.16
CA SER A 41 -35.28 -2.69 -20.09
C SER A 41 -34.29 -3.06 -18.97
N ASP A 42 -33.07 -3.51 -19.31
CA ASP A 42 -32.04 -3.87 -18.32
C ASP A 42 -31.51 -2.65 -17.54
N VAL A 43 -31.44 -1.48 -18.20
CA VAL A 43 -31.09 -0.22 -17.52
C VAL A 43 -32.18 0.17 -16.54
N ALA A 44 -33.46 0.08 -16.94
CA ALA A 44 -34.57 0.42 -16.05
C ALA A 44 -34.63 -0.50 -14.81
N THR A 45 -34.36 -1.80 -14.96
CA THR A 45 -34.32 -2.73 -13.82
C THR A 45 -33.12 -2.47 -12.91
N LYS A 46 -31.94 -2.16 -13.47
CA LYS A 46 -30.75 -1.79 -12.69
C LYS A 46 -30.91 -0.46 -11.95
N GLU A 47 -31.54 0.54 -12.56
CA GLU A 47 -31.84 1.81 -11.90
C GLU A 47 -32.74 1.59 -10.68
N GLU A 48 -33.76 0.74 -10.80
CA GLU A 48 -34.66 0.45 -9.68
C GLU A 48 -33.94 -0.35 -8.58
N ALA A 49 -33.10 -1.33 -8.95
CA ALA A 49 -32.26 -2.05 -8.00
C ALA A 49 -31.29 -1.12 -7.27
N LEU A 50 -30.71 -0.13 -7.97
CA LEU A 50 -29.82 0.86 -7.38
C LEU A 50 -30.56 1.77 -6.39
N ARG A 51 -31.77 2.22 -6.73
CA ARG A 51 -32.61 3.01 -5.80
C ARG A 51 -32.92 2.25 -4.52
N LEU A 52 -33.26 0.97 -4.62
CA LEU A 52 -33.48 0.10 -3.45
C LEU A 52 -32.21 -0.05 -2.61
N HIS A 53 -31.05 -0.20 -3.26
CA HIS A 53 -29.77 -0.32 -2.56
C HIS A 53 -29.38 0.97 -1.82
N GLU A 54 -29.55 2.13 -2.45
CA GLU A 54 -29.32 3.42 -1.81
C GLU A 54 -30.26 3.66 -0.62
N ALA A 55 -31.52 3.25 -0.71
CA ALA A 55 -32.46 3.34 0.41
C ALA A 55 -32.01 2.46 1.60
N ALA A 56 -31.54 1.24 1.32
CA ALA A 56 -31.02 0.33 2.34
C ALA A 56 -29.74 0.87 3.00
N LEU A 57 -28.85 1.52 2.23
CA LEU A 57 -27.65 2.15 2.77
C LEU A 57 -27.99 3.32 3.69
N ARG A 58 -28.92 4.20 3.29
CA ARG A 58 -29.41 5.30 4.13
C ARG A 58 -30.02 4.81 5.44
N GLU A 59 -30.77 3.71 5.42
CA GLU A 59 -31.30 3.11 6.65
C GLU A 59 -30.19 2.58 7.56
N ARG A 60 -29.16 1.94 6.98
CA ARG A 60 -28.01 1.45 7.75
C ARG A 60 -27.21 2.59 8.37
N GLU A 61 -26.99 3.68 7.66
CA GLU A 61 -26.33 4.89 8.16
C GLU A 61 -27.11 5.48 9.34
N ALA A 62 -28.43 5.66 9.21
CA ALA A 62 -29.27 6.14 10.30
C ALA A 62 -29.22 5.23 11.55
N ARG A 63 -29.14 3.91 11.37
CA ARG A 63 -28.96 2.96 12.48
C ARG A 63 -27.60 3.10 13.16
N LEU A 64 -26.54 3.40 12.41
CA LEU A 64 -25.22 3.63 12.98
C LEU A 64 -25.15 4.94 13.74
N ASP A 65 -25.75 6.01 13.21
CA ASP A 65 -25.82 7.29 13.89
C ASP A 65 -26.59 7.19 15.21
N ALA A 66 -27.75 6.52 15.21
CA ALA A 66 -28.51 6.26 16.43
C ALA A 66 -27.72 5.42 17.45
N LYS A 67 -26.91 4.45 16.98
CA LYS A 67 -26.05 3.66 17.87
C LYS A 67 -24.89 4.49 18.45
N LEU A 68 -24.33 5.42 17.67
CA LEU A 68 -23.28 6.33 18.13
C LEU A 68 -23.81 7.31 19.18
N GLU A 69 -25.01 7.85 18.97
CA GLU A 69 -25.68 8.72 19.95
C GLU A 69 -25.95 7.99 21.26
N LEU A 70 -26.50 6.77 21.20
CA LEU A 70 -26.74 5.94 22.38
C LEU A 70 -25.43 5.56 23.11
N LEU A 71 -24.33 5.34 22.38
CA LEU A 71 -23.01 5.13 22.98
C LEU A 71 -22.46 6.39 23.65
N ALA A 72 -22.73 7.58 23.10
CA ALA A 72 -22.33 8.83 23.72
C ALA A 72 -23.12 9.09 25.00
N GLU A 73 -24.42 8.80 25.02
CA GLU A 73 -25.26 8.85 26.22
C GLU A 73 -24.78 7.86 27.28
N LEU A 74 -24.55 6.60 26.91
CA LEU A 74 -24.01 5.59 27.83
C LEU A 74 -22.66 6.00 28.40
N LYS A 75 -21.76 6.57 27.59
CA LYS A 75 -20.46 7.08 28.07
C LYS A 75 -20.64 8.26 29.02
N ALA A 76 -21.60 9.16 28.75
CA ALA A 76 -21.88 10.29 29.62
C ALA A 76 -22.49 9.84 30.96
N ASP A 77 -23.38 8.84 30.94
CA ASP A 77 -23.95 8.25 32.15
C ASP A 77 -22.92 7.43 32.94
N ASN A 78 -22.03 6.70 32.28
CA ASN A 78 -20.89 6.05 32.95
C ASN A 78 -19.99 7.09 33.61
N HIS A 79 -19.71 8.20 32.94
CA HIS A 79 -18.89 9.27 33.50
C HIS A 79 -19.60 10.00 34.65
N ARG A 80 -20.94 10.12 34.62
CA ARG A 80 -21.75 10.62 35.74
C ARG A 80 -21.72 9.67 36.93
N HIS A 81 -21.83 8.36 36.68
CA HIS A 81 -21.68 7.33 37.70
C HIS A 81 -20.26 7.28 38.30
N GLU A 82 -19.22 7.54 37.51
CA GLU A 82 -17.84 7.73 37.99
C GLU A 82 -17.74 8.98 38.89
N THR A 83 -18.34 10.12 38.51
CA THR A 83 -18.31 11.35 39.33
C THR A 83 -19.15 11.28 40.61
N ASP A 84 -20.25 10.52 40.61
CA ASP A 84 -21.08 10.31 41.79
C ASP A 84 -20.50 9.22 42.73
N ALA A 85 -19.76 8.24 42.18
CA ALA A 85 -18.96 7.30 42.97
C ALA A 85 -17.77 7.99 43.69
N ASP A 86 -17.23 9.05 43.09
CA ASP A 86 -16.17 9.88 43.68
C ASP A 86 -16.61 10.66 44.95
N THR A 87 -17.92 10.74 45.22
CA THR A 87 -18.44 11.43 46.43
C THR A 87 -18.87 10.45 47.54
N ALA A 88 -18.80 9.13 47.32
CA ALA A 88 -19.26 8.13 48.28
C ALA A 88 -18.38 6.86 48.44
N VAL A 89 -17.10 6.90 48.04
CA VAL A 89 -16.15 5.80 48.34
C VAL A 89 -14.85 6.35 48.96
N ASP A 90 -14.94 6.72 50.24
CA ASP A 90 -13.81 7.03 51.13
C ASP A 90 -13.02 5.76 51.56
N GLN A 91 -12.98 4.69 50.74
CA GLN A 91 -12.24 3.44 51.06
C GLN A 91 -11.71 2.65 49.83
N LEU A 92 -11.23 3.30 48.76
CA LEU A 92 -10.31 2.64 47.80
C LEU A 92 -8.95 3.35 47.83
N PRO A 93 -7.81 2.63 47.87
CA PRO A 93 -6.52 3.26 48.09
C PRO A 93 -6.15 4.13 46.89
N THR A 94 -6.11 5.44 47.11
CA THR A 94 -5.35 6.44 46.34
C THR A 94 -4.19 5.78 45.60
N HIS A 95 -4.23 5.81 44.26
CA HIS A 95 -3.24 5.26 43.33
C HIS A 95 -1.88 5.03 44.00
N ALA A 96 -1.66 3.81 44.49
CA ALA A 96 -0.45 3.50 45.22
C ALA A 96 0.73 3.79 44.29
N LYS A 97 1.58 4.74 44.70
CA LYS A 97 2.77 5.15 43.95
C LYS A 97 3.68 3.95 43.63
N THR A 98 3.60 2.93 44.49
CA THR A 98 4.29 1.65 44.40
C THR A 98 3.29 0.50 44.36
N ILE A 99 3.53 -0.45 43.47
CA ILE A 99 2.77 -1.69 43.31
C ILE A 99 3.67 -2.87 43.70
N THR A 100 3.12 -3.84 44.42
CA THR A 100 3.79 -5.10 44.75
C THR A 100 3.22 -6.21 43.88
N LEU A 101 4.09 -6.91 43.16
CA LEU A 101 3.79 -8.07 42.33
C LEU A 101 4.31 -9.32 43.03
N ASN A 102 3.50 -10.36 43.11
CA ASN A 102 3.89 -11.69 43.57
C ASN A 102 4.01 -12.61 42.36
N VAL A 103 5.24 -12.87 41.92
CA VAL A 103 5.55 -13.66 40.72
C VAL A 103 6.00 -15.05 41.17
N GLY A 104 5.17 -16.07 40.95
CA GLY A 104 5.49 -17.46 41.33
C GLY A 104 5.84 -17.65 42.82
N GLY A 105 5.36 -16.76 43.70
CA GLY A 105 5.69 -16.76 45.14
C GLY A 105 6.78 -15.75 45.56
N THR A 106 7.42 -15.07 44.61
CA THR A 106 8.46 -14.06 44.88
C THR A 106 7.92 -12.64 44.76
N LEU A 107 8.17 -11.80 45.77
CA LEU A 107 7.66 -10.44 45.82
C LEU A 107 8.59 -9.44 45.10
N PHE A 108 8.05 -8.67 44.18
CA PHE A 108 8.70 -7.57 43.47
C PHE A 108 7.92 -6.28 43.67
N THR A 109 8.56 -5.26 44.23
CA THR A 109 7.94 -3.94 44.41
C THR A 109 8.53 -2.95 43.41
N THR A 110 7.67 -2.23 42.68
CA THR A 110 8.09 -1.22 41.70
C THR A 110 7.09 -0.07 41.64
N ALA A 111 7.46 1.05 41.01
CA ALA A 111 6.55 2.17 40.81
C ALA A 111 5.46 1.82 39.80
N ARG A 112 4.23 2.31 40.01
CA ARG A 112 3.11 2.13 39.06
C ARG A 112 3.48 2.59 37.65
N GLU A 113 4.15 3.74 37.57
CA GLU A 113 4.65 4.34 36.31
C GLU A 113 5.62 3.43 35.54
N THR A 114 6.39 2.59 36.23
CA THR A 114 7.30 1.64 35.59
C THR A 114 6.52 0.56 34.85
N LEU A 115 5.44 0.07 35.46
CA LEU A 115 4.58 -0.97 34.89
C LEU A 115 3.75 -0.44 33.71
N LEU A 116 3.36 0.84 33.75
CA LEU A 116 2.61 1.52 32.69
C LEU A 116 3.49 2.08 31.55
N ARG A 117 4.79 1.77 31.54
CA ARG A 117 5.71 2.35 30.56
C ARG A 117 5.47 1.86 29.13
N ILE A 118 4.89 0.67 28.97
CA ILE A 118 4.56 0.09 27.67
C ILE A 118 3.03 0.05 27.54
N PRO A 119 2.44 0.99 26.80
CA PRO A 119 0.99 0.99 26.56
C PRO A 119 0.53 -0.28 25.86
N GLY A 120 -0.61 -0.82 26.25
CA GLY A 120 -1.17 -2.06 25.72
C GLY A 120 -0.50 -3.35 26.23
N SER A 121 0.51 -3.25 27.10
CA SER A 121 1.09 -4.43 27.76
C SER A 121 0.13 -5.02 28.81
N TYR A 122 0.42 -6.24 29.26
CA TYR A 122 -0.36 -6.91 30.31
C TYR A 122 -0.50 -6.04 31.56
N PHE A 123 0.55 -5.34 31.97
CA PHE A 123 0.51 -4.48 33.14
C PHE A 123 -0.36 -3.23 32.95
N ASP A 124 -0.41 -2.70 31.72
CA ASP A 124 -1.27 -1.57 31.38
C ASP A 124 -2.74 -1.96 31.49
N ALA A 125 -3.10 -3.14 30.96
CA ALA A 125 -4.44 -3.69 31.11
C ALA A 125 -4.78 -4.03 32.58
N MET A 126 -3.86 -4.65 33.30
CA MET A 126 -4.04 -5.05 34.70
C MET A 126 -4.27 -3.84 35.61
N LEU A 127 -3.56 -2.73 35.40
CA LEU A 127 -3.64 -1.53 36.26
C LEU A 127 -4.69 -0.51 35.80
N SER A 128 -5.30 -0.72 34.63
CA SER A 128 -6.35 0.13 34.07
C SER A 128 -7.74 -0.52 34.13
N CYS A 129 -7.84 -1.77 34.60
CA CYS A 129 -9.10 -2.50 34.72
C CYS A 129 -9.44 -2.77 36.19
N ASP A 130 -10.62 -2.34 36.64
CA ASP A 130 -11.08 -2.50 38.03
C ASP A 130 -11.36 -3.96 38.44
N HIS A 131 -11.27 -4.90 37.49
CA HIS A 131 -11.47 -6.32 37.77
C HIS A 131 -10.24 -6.99 38.42
N TRP A 132 -9.04 -6.43 38.21
CA TRP A 132 -7.81 -6.99 38.74
C TRP A 132 -7.52 -6.38 40.11
N LEU A 133 -7.99 -7.06 41.15
CA LEU A 133 -7.80 -6.62 42.53
C LEU A 133 -6.59 -7.31 43.16
N PRO A 134 -5.77 -6.58 43.94
CA PRO A 134 -4.70 -7.20 44.71
C PRO A 134 -5.27 -8.09 45.83
N ASN A 135 -4.44 -8.98 46.36
CA ASN A 135 -4.77 -9.79 47.52
C ASN A 135 -4.93 -8.94 48.81
N GLU A 136 -5.28 -9.57 49.93
CA GLU A 136 -5.44 -8.92 51.24
C GLU A 136 -4.19 -8.15 51.73
N LYS A 137 -3.01 -8.46 51.17
CA LYS A 137 -1.73 -7.80 51.47
C LYS A 137 -1.37 -6.69 50.49
N GLY A 138 -2.22 -6.42 49.49
CA GLY A 138 -1.96 -5.42 48.45
C GLY A 138 -1.03 -5.91 47.32
N GLU A 139 -0.90 -7.23 47.12
CA GLU A 139 -0.02 -7.84 46.12
C GLU A 139 -0.82 -8.38 44.93
N TYR A 140 -0.34 -8.13 43.70
CA TYR A 140 -0.90 -8.70 42.47
C TYR A 140 -0.19 -10.01 42.13
N PHE A 141 -0.92 -11.11 42.00
CA PHE A 141 -0.32 -12.41 41.71
C PHE A 141 -0.13 -12.65 40.20
N LEU A 142 1.06 -13.11 39.83
CA LEU A 142 1.43 -13.55 38.49
C LEU A 142 1.93 -14.99 38.58
N ASP A 143 1.30 -15.88 37.81
CA ASP A 143 1.67 -17.29 37.71
C ASP A 143 2.81 -17.47 36.69
N LEU A 144 3.97 -16.89 36.99
CA LEU A 144 5.18 -16.94 36.18
C LEU A 144 6.37 -17.32 37.05
N ASP A 145 7.43 -17.86 36.43
CA ASP A 145 8.68 -18.09 37.13
C ASP A 145 9.38 -16.75 37.45
N ALA A 146 9.89 -16.62 38.67
CA ALA A 146 10.52 -15.40 39.16
C ALA A 146 11.99 -15.25 38.75
N SER A 147 12.62 -16.33 38.27
CA SER A 147 14.07 -16.44 38.03
C SER A 147 14.64 -15.29 37.20
N THR A 148 13.96 -14.91 36.11
CA THR A 148 14.39 -13.84 35.19
C THR A 148 13.56 -12.56 35.30
N PHE A 149 12.51 -12.54 36.13
CA PHE A 149 11.55 -11.42 36.24
C PHE A 149 12.20 -10.10 36.67
N ALA A 150 13.26 -10.15 37.48
CA ALA A 150 14.03 -8.95 37.83
C ALA A 150 14.57 -8.20 36.60
N ARG A 151 14.88 -8.92 35.51
CA ARG A 151 15.35 -8.35 34.25
C ARG A 151 14.23 -7.65 33.50
N VAL A 152 13.01 -8.16 33.57
CA VAL A 152 11.80 -7.52 33.01
C VAL A 152 11.55 -6.17 33.70
N ILE A 153 11.56 -6.13 35.04
CA ILE A 153 11.39 -4.86 35.77
C ILE A 153 12.52 -3.87 35.44
N LYS A 154 13.76 -4.35 35.33
CA LYS A 154 14.89 -3.52 34.90
C LYS A 154 14.69 -2.98 33.48
N TYR A 155 14.23 -3.82 32.55
CA TYR A 155 13.90 -3.42 31.18
C TYR A 155 12.83 -2.35 31.16
N LEU A 156 11.74 -2.50 31.91
CA LEU A 156 10.70 -1.48 32.04
C LEU A 156 11.24 -0.16 32.61
N ARG A 157 12.27 -0.18 33.47
CA ARG A 157 12.90 1.04 34.01
C ARG A 157 13.84 1.73 33.02
N THR A 158 14.67 0.97 32.32
CA THR A 158 15.79 1.51 31.51
C THR A 158 15.52 1.51 30.01
N GLY A 159 14.57 0.70 29.53
CA GLY A 159 14.37 0.41 28.12
C GLY A 159 15.40 -0.54 27.52
N THR A 160 16.28 -1.15 28.32
CA THR A 160 17.35 -2.03 27.82
C THR A 160 17.30 -3.40 28.51
N LEU A 161 17.11 -4.44 27.71
CA LEU A 161 17.06 -5.82 28.20
C LEU A 161 18.48 -6.38 28.28
N ASN A 162 18.90 -6.77 29.48
CA ASN A 162 20.21 -7.33 29.70
C ASN A 162 20.14 -8.86 29.58
N LEU A 163 20.79 -9.40 28.55
CA LEU A 163 20.91 -10.84 28.29
C LEU A 163 22.25 -11.42 28.78
N SER A 164 23.12 -10.59 29.36
CA SER A 164 24.46 -11.01 29.80
C SER A 164 24.36 -12.07 30.90
N GLY A 165 25.07 -13.18 30.69
CA GLY A 165 25.19 -14.28 31.64
C GLY A 165 23.96 -15.19 31.74
N LEU A 166 22.99 -15.07 30.82
CA LEU A 166 21.90 -16.04 30.70
C LEU A 166 22.37 -17.26 29.90
N SER A 167 21.92 -18.45 30.31
CA SER A 167 22.00 -19.63 29.45
C SER A 167 20.94 -19.55 28.35
N ASN A 168 21.06 -20.39 27.31
CA ASN A 168 20.05 -20.44 26.24
C ASN A 168 18.65 -20.75 26.79
N THR A 169 18.57 -21.65 27.78
CA THR A 169 17.30 -21.99 28.46
C THR A 169 16.71 -20.78 29.18
N ASP A 170 17.52 -20.02 29.92
CA ASP A 170 17.01 -18.84 30.64
C ASP A 170 16.57 -17.72 29.66
N GLU A 171 17.18 -17.65 28.46
CA GLU A 171 16.75 -16.71 27.42
C GLU A 171 15.40 -17.11 26.82
N ASP A 172 15.20 -18.40 26.55
CA ASP A 172 13.92 -18.93 26.06
C ASP A 172 12.80 -18.70 27.09
N GLU A 173 13.05 -19.00 28.38
CA GLU A 173 12.10 -18.74 29.47
C GLU A 173 11.77 -17.24 29.61
N LEU A 174 12.77 -16.36 29.50
CA LEU A 174 12.56 -14.91 29.50
C LEU A 174 11.73 -14.45 28.30
N ARG A 175 11.91 -15.10 27.14
CA ARG A 175 11.16 -14.79 25.92
C ARG A 175 9.68 -15.18 26.07
N GLU A 176 9.41 -16.37 26.60
CA GLU A 176 8.04 -16.80 26.94
C GLU A 176 7.38 -15.87 27.97
N MET A 177 8.14 -15.43 28.98
CA MET A 177 7.65 -14.48 29.98
C MET A 177 7.28 -13.12 29.37
N LEU A 178 8.11 -12.58 28.47
CA LEU A 178 7.81 -11.32 27.79
C LEU A 178 6.58 -11.45 26.87
N ASP A 179 6.43 -12.59 26.20
CA ASP A 179 5.24 -12.89 25.39
C ASP A 179 3.96 -12.93 26.25
N TYR A 180 3.98 -13.62 27.40
CA TYR A 180 2.86 -13.61 28.34
C TYR A 180 2.51 -12.18 28.80
N LEU A 181 3.53 -11.37 29.12
CA LEU A 181 3.36 -9.99 29.55
C LEU A 181 2.99 -9.02 28.42
N GLN A 182 2.85 -9.51 27.18
CA GLN A 182 2.57 -8.71 25.98
C GLN A 182 3.60 -7.58 25.81
N ILE A 183 4.86 -7.91 26.06
CA ILE A 183 6.01 -7.01 25.89
C ILE A 183 6.83 -7.55 24.71
N GLU A 184 6.97 -6.74 23.67
CA GLU A 184 7.76 -7.12 22.50
C GLU A 184 9.21 -7.40 22.88
N TRP A 185 9.77 -8.49 22.33
CA TRP A 185 11.18 -8.81 22.51
C TRP A 185 12.03 -7.69 21.89
N PRO A 186 12.86 -6.98 22.68
CA PRO A 186 13.67 -5.91 22.15
C PRO A 186 14.69 -6.48 21.18
N LEU A 187 14.63 -6.03 19.93
CA LEU A 187 15.65 -6.32 18.93
C LEU A 187 17.01 -5.87 19.50
N PRO A 188 18.10 -6.61 19.25
CA PRO A 188 19.41 -6.27 19.76
C PRO A 188 19.72 -4.81 19.41
N ALA A 189 19.96 -4.00 20.44
CA ALA A 189 20.36 -2.61 20.26
C ALA A 189 21.61 -2.60 19.37
N PRO A 190 21.67 -1.75 18.31
CA PRO A 190 22.84 -1.67 17.45
C PRO A 190 24.06 -1.33 18.30
N SER A 191 24.91 -2.32 18.51
CA SER A 191 26.08 -2.23 19.39
C SER A 191 27.20 -1.48 18.67
N ALA A 192 27.06 -0.15 18.55
CA ALA A 192 28.10 0.85 18.30
C ALA A 192 27.42 2.24 18.20
N PRO A 193 28.10 3.36 18.55
CA PRO A 193 27.63 4.68 18.12
C PRO A 193 27.34 4.63 16.61
N PRO A 194 26.28 5.31 16.12
CA PRO A 194 25.84 5.18 14.74
C PRO A 194 26.94 5.72 13.82
N VAL A 195 27.82 4.83 13.36
CA VAL A 195 28.36 4.97 12.01
C VAL A 195 27.11 5.00 11.13
N PRO A 196 26.95 5.99 10.23
CA PRO A 196 25.89 5.93 9.25
C PRO A 196 26.14 4.68 8.41
N VAL A 197 25.55 3.56 8.83
CA VAL A 197 25.28 2.45 7.93
C VAL A 197 24.21 3.05 7.04
N GLU A 198 24.66 3.64 5.93
CA GLU A 198 23.80 3.91 4.80
C GLU A 198 23.10 2.59 4.52
N THR A 199 21.85 2.47 4.96
CA THR A 199 20.93 1.47 4.42
C THR A 199 21.11 1.60 2.91
N PRO A 200 21.53 0.54 2.19
CA PRO A 200 21.84 0.66 0.77
C PRO A 200 20.61 1.26 0.10
N ARG A 201 20.74 2.53 -0.29
CA ARG A 201 19.64 3.27 -0.88
C ARG A 201 19.53 2.78 -2.30
N LEU A 202 18.31 2.46 -2.71
CA LEU A 202 18.04 2.25 -4.11
C LEU A 202 18.43 3.54 -4.84
N GLN A 203 19.44 3.44 -5.70
CA GLN A 203 19.98 4.54 -6.48
C GLN A 203 20.33 4.01 -7.87
N TRP A 204 20.47 4.88 -8.86
CA TRP A 204 20.95 4.46 -10.18
C TRP A 204 22.41 4.01 -10.08
N ASP A 205 22.75 2.88 -10.69
CA ASP A 205 24.08 2.30 -10.60
C ASP A 205 24.99 2.89 -11.70
N PRO A 206 26.06 3.64 -11.33
CA PRO A 206 27.01 4.15 -12.32
C PRO A 206 27.76 3.04 -13.06
N LEU A 207 27.91 1.83 -12.49
CA LEU A 207 28.56 0.69 -13.15
C LEU A 207 27.67 0.06 -14.22
N HIS A 208 26.34 0.11 -14.03
CA HIS A 208 25.34 -0.38 -14.97
C HIS A 208 24.58 0.78 -15.62
N CYS A 209 25.32 1.79 -16.08
CA CYS A 209 24.82 2.99 -16.74
C CYS A 209 25.53 3.20 -18.09
N THR A 210 24.77 3.51 -19.15
CA THR A 210 25.33 3.84 -20.46
C THR A 210 26.00 5.22 -20.43
N GLU A 211 27.08 5.43 -21.19
CA GLU A 211 27.84 6.70 -21.24
C GLU A 211 27.00 7.93 -21.64
N THR A 212 25.85 7.72 -22.28
CA THR A 212 24.92 8.75 -22.74
C THR A 212 24.06 9.35 -21.62
N ILE A 213 24.06 8.73 -20.42
CA ILE A 213 23.29 9.15 -19.26
C ILE A 213 24.23 9.78 -18.22
N THR A 214 23.81 10.92 -17.65
CA THR A 214 24.38 11.48 -16.42
C THR A 214 23.54 11.16 -15.21
N LEU A 215 24.22 10.79 -14.14
CA LEU A 215 23.62 10.60 -12.83
C LEU A 215 23.95 11.81 -11.95
N GLU A 216 22.92 12.40 -11.35
CA GLU A 216 22.99 13.59 -10.51
C GLU A 216 22.28 13.34 -9.16
N ASN A 217 22.53 14.23 -8.19
CA ASN A 217 21.90 14.21 -6.86
C ASN A 217 22.04 12.84 -6.18
N ASP A 218 23.27 12.46 -5.87
CA ASP A 218 23.65 11.18 -5.26
C ASP A 218 23.08 9.97 -6.01
N PHE A 219 23.22 10.00 -7.34
CA PHE A 219 22.73 8.97 -8.25
C PHE A 219 21.21 8.74 -8.22
N MET A 220 20.42 9.69 -7.72
CA MET A 220 18.96 9.59 -7.70
C MET A 220 18.31 10.13 -8.98
N VAL A 221 19.01 10.95 -9.76
CA VAL A 221 18.48 11.57 -10.98
C VAL A 221 19.26 11.09 -12.19
N ALA A 222 18.56 10.55 -13.19
CA ALA A 222 19.12 10.16 -14.47
C ALA A 222 18.71 11.15 -15.57
N ASN A 223 19.71 11.72 -16.25
CA ASN A 223 19.57 12.73 -17.30
C ASN A 223 20.24 12.26 -18.59
N THR A 224 19.67 12.58 -19.75
CA THR A 224 20.32 12.30 -21.05
C THR A 224 21.12 13.50 -21.54
N LYS A 225 22.39 13.29 -21.93
CA LYS A 225 23.30 14.37 -22.38
C LYS A 225 23.12 14.80 -23.84
N ALA A 226 22.60 13.94 -24.73
CA ALA A 226 22.70 14.14 -26.18
C ALA A 226 21.35 14.17 -26.93
N VAL A 227 21.37 14.89 -28.05
CA VAL A 227 20.27 14.93 -29.02
C VAL A 227 20.28 13.61 -29.80
N ARG A 228 19.41 12.65 -29.43
CA ARG A 228 19.39 11.22 -29.86
C ARG A 228 20.39 10.30 -29.16
N ALA A 229 20.38 10.33 -27.82
CA ALA A 229 20.98 9.28 -27.02
C ALA A 229 20.02 8.11 -26.84
N ASN A 230 20.44 6.90 -27.22
CA ASN A 230 19.89 5.67 -26.66
C ASN A 230 20.71 5.37 -25.41
N GLY A 231 20.05 5.20 -24.27
CA GLY A 231 20.71 4.96 -23.00
C GLY A 231 19.89 4.07 -22.10
N MET A 232 20.55 3.23 -21.33
CA MET A 232 19.92 2.43 -20.29
C MET A 232 20.72 2.51 -18.99
N VAL A 233 20.00 2.51 -17.87
CA VAL A 233 20.58 2.46 -16.53
C VAL A 233 19.78 1.51 -15.64
N LEU A 234 20.48 0.75 -14.81
CA LEU A 234 19.90 -0.07 -13.74
C LEU A 234 20.03 0.61 -12.39
N ALA A 235 19.19 0.21 -11.43
CA ALA A 235 19.42 0.48 -10.03
C ALA A 235 20.57 -0.36 -9.45
N SER A 236 21.12 0.10 -8.34
CA SER A 236 22.23 -0.51 -7.59
C SER A 236 21.90 -1.87 -6.98
N MET A 237 20.61 -2.17 -6.79
CA MET A 237 20.14 -3.39 -6.13
C MET A 237 18.78 -3.83 -6.69
N PRO A 238 18.44 -5.14 -6.60
CA PRO A 238 17.13 -5.61 -7.02
C PRO A 238 16.05 -5.07 -6.08
N ALA A 239 14.87 -4.81 -6.63
CA ALA A 239 13.73 -4.30 -5.86
C ALA A 239 12.43 -4.93 -6.34
N THR A 240 11.45 -5.06 -5.45
CA THR A 240 10.09 -5.44 -5.81
C THR A 240 9.23 -4.24 -6.13
N THR A 241 9.51 -3.10 -5.52
CA THR A 241 8.77 -1.85 -5.76
C THR A 241 9.75 -0.69 -5.86
N PHE A 242 9.49 0.23 -6.79
CA PHE A 242 10.20 1.51 -6.85
C PHE A 242 9.31 2.56 -7.50
N GLY A 243 9.68 3.83 -7.31
CA GLY A 243 8.91 4.97 -7.78
C GLY A 243 9.82 5.95 -8.49
N VAL A 244 9.34 6.53 -9.57
CA VAL A 244 10.06 7.56 -10.32
C VAL A 244 9.17 8.74 -10.63
N LEU A 245 9.76 9.92 -10.58
CA LEU A 245 9.19 11.14 -11.12
C LEU A 245 9.63 11.26 -12.58
N VAL A 246 8.68 11.18 -13.50
CA VAL A 246 8.94 11.19 -14.96
C VAL A 246 7.89 12.01 -15.68
N ARG A 247 8.24 12.60 -16.83
CA ARG A 247 7.30 13.39 -17.64
C ARG A 247 6.60 12.49 -18.66
N LEU A 248 5.27 12.42 -18.62
CA LEU A 248 4.48 11.82 -19.68
C LEU A 248 4.67 12.59 -21.00
N GLY A 249 4.79 11.85 -22.10
CA GLY A 249 5.16 12.35 -23.43
C GLY A 249 6.66 12.34 -23.75
N SER A 250 7.52 12.01 -22.77
CA SER A 250 8.95 11.78 -23.03
C SER A 250 9.21 10.36 -23.58
N ASN A 251 10.22 10.17 -24.44
CA ASN A 251 10.63 8.83 -24.89
C ASN A 251 11.49 8.15 -23.82
N VAL A 252 10.85 7.90 -22.68
CA VAL A 252 11.40 7.16 -21.56
C VAL A 252 10.55 5.93 -21.32
N GLU A 253 11.22 4.83 -21.05
CA GLU A 253 10.59 3.63 -20.53
C GLU A 253 11.12 3.32 -19.12
N VAL A 254 10.20 2.97 -18.23
CA VAL A 254 10.46 2.71 -16.81
C VAL A 254 10.01 1.30 -16.49
N GLY A 255 10.85 0.49 -15.85
CA GLY A 255 10.48 -0.90 -15.64
C GLY A 255 11.47 -1.76 -14.89
N PHE A 256 11.42 -3.06 -15.18
CA PHE A 256 12.29 -4.07 -14.60
C PHE A 256 13.08 -4.84 -15.65
N LEU A 257 14.34 -5.16 -15.33
CA LEU A 257 15.24 -5.95 -16.14
C LEU A 257 16.07 -6.92 -15.27
N PRO A 258 16.28 -8.19 -15.69
CA PRO A 258 17.28 -9.06 -15.07
C PRO A 258 18.70 -8.59 -15.38
N LEU A 259 19.60 -8.59 -14.39
CA LEU A 259 20.98 -8.09 -14.53
C LEU A 259 21.74 -8.69 -15.73
N HIS A 260 21.66 -10.01 -15.92
CA HIS A 260 22.34 -10.72 -17.00
C HIS A 260 21.87 -10.30 -18.42
N LYS A 261 20.70 -9.67 -18.54
CA LYS A 261 20.18 -9.17 -19.81
C LYS A 261 20.69 -7.76 -20.13
N PHE A 262 21.27 -7.03 -19.17
CA PHE A 262 21.80 -5.67 -19.39
C PHE A 262 22.85 -5.63 -20.50
N ALA A 263 23.79 -6.59 -20.50
CA ALA A 263 24.86 -6.69 -21.49
C ALA A 263 24.34 -6.94 -22.93
N CYS A 264 23.14 -7.52 -23.08
CA CYS A 264 22.54 -7.83 -24.39
C CYS A 264 21.86 -6.63 -25.07
N VAL A 265 21.74 -5.48 -24.40
CA VAL A 265 20.96 -4.31 -24.85
C VAL A 265 21.78 -3.33 -25.71
N GLN A 266 23.02 -3.65 -26.05
CA GLN A 266 23.88 -2.77 -26.86
C GLN A 266 23.52 -2.73 -28.37
N ASP A 267 22.53 -3.50 -28.84
CA ASP A 267 22.01 -3.38 -30.21
C ASP A 267 20.77 -2.47 -30.24
N PRO A 268 20.88 -1.23 -30.74
CA PRO A 268 19.76 -0.28 -30.79
C PRO A 268 18.61 -0.71 -31.71
N ARG A 269 18.77 -1.79 -32.48
CA ARG A 269 17.73 -2.35 -33.36
C ARG A 269 16.90 -3.45 -32.69
N LYS A 270 17.30 -3.92 -31.51
CA LYS A 270 16.58 -4.97 -30.78
C LYS A 270 15.82 -4.35 -29.62
N THR A 271 14.54 -4.70 -29.49
CA THR A 271 13.77 -4.37 -28.30
C THR A 271 14.39 -5.07 -27.10
N PRO A 272 14.83 -4.33 -26.06
CA PRO A 272 15.45 -4.96 -24.91
C PRO A 272 14.42 -5.85 -24.19
N PRO A 273 14.86 -7.03 -23.71
CA PRO A 273 14.02 -7.86 -22.87
C PRO A 273 13.66 -7.11 -21.59
N GLY A 274 12.53 -7.44 -20.96
CA GLY A 274 12.07 -6.79 -19.73
C GLY A 274 10.60 -6.40 -19.76
N TRP A 275 10.19 -5.65 -18.75
CA TRP A 275 8.81 -5.22 -18.51
C TRP A 275 8.80 -3.74 -18.27
N PHE A 276 8.14 -2.98 -19.16
CA PHE A 276 8.31 -1.53 -19.23
C PHE A 276 6.98 -0.80 -19.36
N PHE A 277 6.87 0.33 -18.68
CA PHE A 277 5.91 1.38 -18.93
C PHE A 277 6.54 2.43 -19.84
N ARG A 278 5.92 2.69 -20.99
CA ARG A 278 6.36 3.69 -21.95
C ARG A 278 5.66 5.02 -21.71
N CYS A 279 6.44 6.03 -21.35
CA CYS A 279 5.93 7.35 -21.01
C CYS A 279 5.44 8.15 -22.24
N THR A 280 5.83 7.77 -23.47
CA THR A 280 5.45 8.50 -24.70
C THR A 280 3.95 8.49 -24.97
N ASN A 281 3.35 7.31 -24.81
CA ASN A 281 1.99 7.01 -25.19
C ASN A 281 1.21 6.35 -24.05
N GLY A 282 1.80 6.24 -22.85
CA GLY A 282 1.15 5.65 -21.69
C GLY A 282 0.81 4.17 -21.88
N THR A 283 1.64 3.43 -22.62
CA THR A 283 1.46 1.98 -22.84
C THR A 283 2.40 1.17 -21.96
N VAL A 284 2.03 -0.07 -21.67
CA VAL A 284 2.93 -1.06 -21.07
C VAL A 284 3.30 -2.13 -22.09
N ARG A 285 4.52 -2.64 -22.00
CA ARG A 285 5.03 -3.71 -22.88
C ARG A 285 5.83 -4.73 -22.09
N SER A 286 5.73 -5.99 -22.51
CA SER A 286 6.64 -7.05 -22.08
C SER A 286 7.42 -7.59 -23.29
N HIS A 287 8.61 -8.13 -23.05
CA HIS A 287 9.34 -8.88 -24.06
C HIS A 287 8.76 -10.28 -24.32
N THR A 288 8.02 -10.84 -23.36
CA THR A 288 7.31 -12.12 -23.52
C THR A 288 6.01 -11.95 -24.30
N GLU A 289 5.40 -10.77 -24.21
CA GLU A 289 4.13 -10.42 -24.84
C GLU A 289 4.31 -9.09 -25.59
N PRO A 290 4.64 -9.12 -26.90
CA PRO A 290 4.98 -7.92 -27.67
C PRO A 290 3.77 -7.00 -27.94
N ARG A 291 2.60 -7.27 -27.36
CA ARG A 291 1.41 -6.44 -27.49
C ARG A 291 1.51 -5.25 -26.53
N GLU A 292 1.52 -4.04 -27.07
CA GLU A 292 1.44 -2.82 -26.27
C GLU A 292 0.01 -2.66 -25.74
N ILE A 293 -0.11 -2.48 -24.42
CA ILE A 293 -1.40 -2.28 -23.76
C ILE A 293 -1.50 -0.80 -23.37
N PRO A 294 -2.44 -0.02 -23.94
CA PRO A 294 -2.66 1.36 -23.52
C PRO A 294 -3.25 1.39 -22.12
N VAL A 295 -2.61 2.16 -21.22
CA VAL A 295 -3.00 2.24 -19.81
C VAL A 295 -3.37 3.65 -19.40
N ILE A 296 -2.83 4.66 -20.11
CA ILE A 296 -3.17 6.07 -19.92
C ILE A 296 -3.48 6.69 -21.29
N ALA A 297 -4.51 7.53 -21.35
CA ALA A 297 -4.76 8.35 -22.52
C ALA A 297 -3.64 9.40 -22.64
N ALA A 298 -2.77 9.25 -23.65
CA ALA A 298 -1.53 10.01 -23.90
C ALA A 298 -1.65 11.54 -24.09
N LYS A 299 -2.75 12.17 -23.68
CA LYS A 299 -3.00 13.61 -23.87
C LYS A 299 -2.41 14.51 -22.79
N LEU A 300 -1.95 13.97 -21.66
CA LEU A 300 -1.36 14.79 -20.60
C LEU A 300 0.17 14.81 -20.71
N MET A 301 0.71 15.98 -21.03
CA MET A 301 2.14 16.29 -21.00
C MET A 301 2.53 16.80 -19.60
N ASN A 302 2.29 16.00 -18.57
CA ASN A 302 2.53 16.38 -17.17
C ASN A 302 3.64 15.55 -16.53
N LEU A 303 4.20 16.09 -15.45
CA LEU A 303 5.09 15.35 -14.56
C LEU A 303 4.24 14.43 -13.69
N ILE A 304 4.58 13.15 -13.65
CA ILE A 304 3.85 12.14 -12.88
C ILE A 304 4.79 11.41 -11.93
N PHE A 305 4.22 10.95 -10.82
CA PHE A 305 4.82 9.94 -9.97
C PHE A 305 4.37 8.55 -10.45
N LEU A 306 5.28 7.81 -11.07
CA LEU A 306 5.04 6.45 -11.52
C LEU A 306 5.63 5.47 -10.52
N GLN A 307 4.78 4.68 -9.87
CA GLN A 307 5.17 3.55 -9.04
C GLN A 307 5.04 2.24 -9.81
N VAL A 308 6.06 1.41 -9.74
CA VAL A 308 6.11 0.10 -10.41
C VAL A 308 6.30 -0.97 -9.34
N THR A 309 5.43 -1.97 -9.33
CA THR A 309 5.42 -3.04 -8.32
C THR A 309 5.41 -4.41 -8.98
N TRP A 310 6.37 -5.25 -8.62
CA TRP A 310 6.49 -6.65 -8.99
C TRP A 310 5.90 -7.54 -7.90
N HIS A 311 4.77 -8.15 -8.22
CA HIS A 311 4.06 -9.11 -7.37
C HIS A 311 4.57 -10.52 -7.67
N LYS A 312 5.55 -11.00 -6.90
CA LYS A 312 6.20 -12.31 -7.12
C LYS A 312 5.21 -13.47 -7.16
N ASP A 313 4.31 -13.54 -6.19
CA ASP A 313 3.35 -14.65 -6.04
C ASP A 313 2.30 -14.67 -7.16
N GLN A 314 2.03 -13.51 -7.75
CA GLN A 314 1.07 -13.33 -8.84
C GLN A 314 1.76 -13.34 -10.22
N GLU A 315 3.07 -13.52 -10.27
CA GLU A 315 3.90 -13.52 -11.48
C GLU A 315 3.59 -12.33 -12.41
N ARG A 316 3.35 -11.15 -11.82
CA ARG A 316 2.93 -9.94 -12.54
C ARG A 316 3.62 -8.67 -12.06
N ILE A 317 3.67 -7.67 -12.93
CA ILE A 317 4.04 -6.29 -12.61
C ILE A 317 2.83 -5.38 -12.80
N SER A 318 2.55 -4.57 -11.79
CA SER A 318 1.51 -3.53 -11.84
C SER A 318 2.13 -2.13 -11.78
N PHE A 319 1.38 -1.16 -12.25
CA PHE A 319 1.78 0.24 -12.29
C PHE A 319 0.76 1.09 -11.55
N ALA A 320 1.20 2.14 -10.88
CA ALA A 320 0.33 3.16 -10.30
C ALA A 320 0.85 4.54 -10.67
N VAL A 321 -0.05 5.46 -10.99
CA VAL A 321 0.30 6.84 -11.33
C VAL A 321 -0.34 7.78 -10.34
N ASP A 322 0.48 8.61 -9.70
CA ASP A 322 0.08 9.55 -8.66
C ASP A 322 -0.74 8.87 -7.54
N GLY A 323 -0.36 7.64 -7.19
CA GLY A 323 -1.03 6.82 -6.18
C GLY A 323 -2.25 6.03 -6.69
N VAL A 324 -2.70 6.24 -7.92
CA VAL A 324 -3.84 5.52 -8.51
C VAL A 324 -3.36 4.27 -9.25
N PRO A 325 -3.74 3.05 -8.81
CA PRO A 325 -3.34 1.82 -9.48
C PRO A 325 -3.98 1.73 -10.87
N LEU A 326 -3.17 1.32 -11.85
CA LEU A 326 -3.61 1.12 -13.22
C LEU A 326 -4.19 -0.29 -13.40
N ALA A 327 -5.27 -0.39 -14.17
CA ALA A 327 -5.99 -1.66 -14.36
C ALA A 327 -5.20 -2.70 -15.18
N ALA A 328 -4.31 -2.24 -16.06
CA ALA A 328 -3.46 -3.13 -16.85
C ALA A 328 -2.15 -3.42 -16.12
N GLY A 329 -1.79 -4.70 -16.06
CA GLY A 329 -0.49 -5.19 -15.59
C GLY A 329 0.18 -6.05 -16.64
N LEU A 330 1.47 -6.32 -16.45
CA LEU A 330 2.23 -7.25 -17.28
C LEU A 330 2.33 -8.58 -16.54
N HIS A 331 2.06 -9.68 -17.24
CA HIS A 331 2.06 -11.03 -16.67
C HIS A 331 3.31 -11.82 -17.10
N ASN A 332 3.39 -13.08 -16.68
CA ASN A 332 4.47 -14.00 -17.02
C ASN A 332 5.86 -13.48 -16.57
N VAL A 333 5.90 -12.89 -15.37
CA VAL A 333 7.12 -12.36 -14.75
C VAL A 333 7.77 -13.47 -13.91
N PRO A 334 9.05 -13.82 -14.13
CA PRO A 334 9.72 -14.92 -13.44
C PRO A 334 9.87 -14.61 -11.95
N LYS A 335 9.47 -15.54 -11.08
CA LYS A 335 9.59 -15.41 -9.62
C LYS A 335 11.00 -15.69 -9.07
N ASP A 336 11.76 -16.54 -9.77
CA ASP A 336 13.05 -17.06 -9.30
C ASP A 336 14.26 -16.20 -9.72
N VAL A 337 14.02 -15.07 -10.39
CA VAL A 337 15.08 -14.20 -10.94
C VAL A 337 14.99 -12.83 -10.30
N ALA A 338 16.11 -12.32 -9.77
CA ALA A 338 16.19 -10.96 -9.25
C ALA A 338 16.02 -9.93 -10.37
N LEU A 339 15.02 -9.06 -10.22
CA LEU A 339 14.74 -7.96 -11.13
C LEU A 339 15.26 -6.65 -10.58
N TYR A 340 15.90 -5.87 -11.45
CA TYR A 340 16.46 -4.57 -11.14
C TYR A 340 15.59 -3.49 -11.77
N PRO A 341 15.20 -2.45 -11.00
CA PRO A 341 14.63 -1.24 -11.58
C PRO A 341 15.52 -0.70 -12.69
N CYS A 342 14.91 -0.27 -13.79
CA CYS A 342 15.65 0.19 -14.95
C CYS A 342 14.94 1.33 -15.67
N LEU A 343 15.74 2.17 -16.31
CA LEU A 343 15.29 3.23 -17.22
C LEU A 343 15.91 3.02 -18.58
N ARG A 344 15.10 3.25 -19.62
CA ARG A 344 15.56 3.34 -20.99
C ARG A 344 15.15 4.68 -21.59
N PHE A 345 16.11 5.32 -22.23
CA PHE A 345 15.95 6.62 -22.87
C PHE A 345 16.12 6.48 -24.37
N ASP A 346 15.14 6.98 -25.12
CA ASP A 346 15.11 7.06 -26.59
C ASP A 346 14.91 8.50 -27.09
N SER A 347 14.96 9.49 -26.20
CA SER A 347 14.78 10.92 -26.52
C SER A 347 15.88 11.79 -25.96
N SER A 348 15.94 12.99 -26.53
CA SER A 348 16.82 14.07 -26.11
C SER A 348 16.22 14.78 -24.90
N TRP A 349 17.04 15.11 -23.90
CA TRP A 349 16.68 15.91 -22.71
C TRP A 349 15.51 15.38 -21.89
N ALA A 350 15.54 14.09 -21.54
CA ALA A 350 14.66 13.55 -20.51
C ALA A 350 15.37 13.47 -19.16
N THR A 351 14.61 13.75 -18.10
CA THR A 351 15.04 13.68 -16.71
C THR A 351 14.10 12.77 -15.96
N VAL A 352 14.65 11.80 -15.23
CA VAL A 352 13.91 10.88 -14.38
C VAL A 352 14.54 10.88 -12.99
N LYS A 353 13.73 11.08 -11.96
CA LYS A 353 14.19 11.07 -10.57
C LYS A 353 13.61 9.85 -9.85
N LEU A 354 14.47 9.05 -9.24
CA LEU A 354 14.07 7.98 -8.34
C LEU A 354 13.57 8.60 -7.03
N LEU A 355 12.47 8.04 -6.51
CA LEU A 355 11.84 8.47 -5.26
C LEU A 355 11.65 7.26 -4.33
N PRO A 356 11.74 7.47 -3.00
CA PRO A 356 11.40 6.43 -2.04
C PRO A 356 9.91 6.09 -2.15
N VAL A 357 9.59 4.81 -2.01
CA VAL A 357 8.22 4.25 -2.07
C VAL A 357 7.96 3.43 -0.83
#